data_AF-A0A7C2J486-F1
#
_entry.id   AF-A0A7C2J486-F1
#
_cell.length_a   1.000
_cell.length_b   1.000
_cell.length_c   1.000
_cell.angle_alpha   90.00
_cell.angle_beta   90.00
_cell.angle_gamma   90.00
#
_symmetry.space_group_name_H-M   'P 1'
#
loop_
_entity.id
_entity.type
_entity.pdbx_description
1 polymer ?
#
loop_
_entity_poly.entity_id
_entity_poly.type
_entity_poly.pdbx_seq_one_letter_code
_entity_poly.pdbx_strand_id
1 'polypeptide(L)'
;MPPPFTRVMTLQQAVGESVATHYRIPPGSRNRQVSRAITAYLSWTGEGRPFTPGVAARQPVFPHRMAALRESIARGRAHVERSCAGCHADFARFGEVAATFPRVPRAGAAVMTLEEYLQDHTGPAWDSPEAADIAAFVTARAQGRILQPGGTLQPQQPTEGDSDELAI
;
A
#
# COMPACT_ATOMS: atom_id res chain seq x y z
N MET A 1 -7.21 16.56 14.83
CA MET A 1 -6.97 15.76 13.61
C MET A 1 -7.47 16.58 12.43
N PRO A 2 -6.69 16.78 11.34
CA PRO A 2 -7.15 17.53 10.18
C PRO A 2 -8.41 16.86 9.57
N PRO A 3 -9.26 17.59 8.84
CA PRO A 3 -10.41 16.99 8.16
C PRO A 3 -9.98 15.87 7.19
N PRO A 4 -10.78 14.80 7.00
CA PRO A 4 -10.44 13.64 6.16
C PRO A 4 -10.13 14.01 4.69
N PHE A 5 -10.62 15.16 4.24
CA PHE A 5 -10.41 15.65 2.87
C PHE A 5 -9.10 16.42 2.68
N THR A 6 -8.34 16.70 3.74
CA THR A 6 -7.13 17.53 3.67
C THR A 6 -5.83 16.74 3.72
N ARG A 7 -5.87 15.41 3.87
CA ARG A 7 -4.67 14.56 3.88
C ARG A 7 -4.83 13.32 3.02
N VAL A 8 -3.70 12.84 2.48
CA VAL A 8 -3.63 11.52 1.84
C VAL A 8 -3.76 10.48 2.94
N MET A 9 -4.63 9.50 2.72
CA MET A 9 -4.83 8.37 3.60
C MET A 9 -4.71 7.09 2.82
N THR A 10 -4.24 6.05 3.49
CA THR A 10 -4.36 4.70 2.98
C THR A 10 -5.79 4.19 3.15
N LEU A 11 -6.12 3.05 2.53
CA LEU A 11 -7.45 2.46 2.68
C LEU A 11 -7.74 2.10 4.14
N GLN A 12 -6.79 1.51 4.87
CA GLN A 12 -7.02 1.16 6.27
C GLN A 12 -7.23 2.40 7.16
N GLN A 13 -6.50 3.48 6.91
CA GLN A 13 -6.67 4.74 7.65
C GLN A 13 -8.07 5.33 7.42
N ALA A 14 -8.51 5.41 6.16
CA ALA A 14 -9.84 5.90 5.83
C ALA A 14 -10.96 5.02 6.44
N VAL A 15 -10.77 3.70 6.44
CA VAL A 15 -11.67 2.75 7.12
C VAL A 15 -11.63 2.97 8.64
N GLY A 16 -10.46 3.18 9.24
CA GLY A 16 -10.31 3.42 10.67
C GLY A 16 -11.03 4.67 11.16
N GLU A 17 -10.95 5.76 10.40
CA GLU A 17 -11.75 6.96 10.66
C GLU A 17 -13.24 6.67 10.53
N SER A 18 -13.65 5.96 9.47
CA SER A 18 -15.06 5.59 9.25
C SER A 18 -15.60 4.69 10.38
N VAL A 19 -14.80 3.75 10.88
CA VAL A 19 -15.12 2.87 12.01
C VAL A 19 -15.28 3.68 13.29
N ALA A 20 -14.39 4.64 13.55
CA ALA A 20 -14.48 5.52 14.71
C ALA A 20 -15.74 6.40 14.66
N THR A 21 -16.05 6.98 13.50
CA THR A 21 -17.18 7.89 13.32
C THR A 21 -18.52 7.17 13.31
N HIS A 22 -18.68 6.12 12.51
CA HIS A 22 -19.98 5.51 12.25
C HIS A 22 -20.32 4.36 13.20
N TYR A 23 -19.32 3.63 13.68
CA TYR A 23 -19.51 2.49 14.58
C TYR A 23 -19.16 2.83 16.03
N ARG A 24 -18.71 4.07 16.30
CA ARG A 24 -18.32 4.55 17.63
C ARG A 24 -17.26 3.67 18.32
N ILE A 25 -16.40 3.03 17.53
CA ILE A 25 -15.27 2.25 18.04
C ILE A 25 -14.04 3.17 18.02
N PRO A 26 -13.61 3.72 19.16
CA PRO A 26 -12.56 4.73 19.21
C PRO A 26 -11.22 4.18 18.70
N PRO A 27 -10.31 5.05 18.23
CA PRO A 27 -8.95 4.64 17.84
C PRO A 27 -8.27 3.80 18.94
N GLY A 28 -7.69 2.67 18.54
CA GLY A 28 -7.13 1.68 19.45
C GLY A 28 -7.10 0.28 18.84
N SER A 29 -6.78 -0.74 19.65
CA SER A 29 -6.60 -2.13 19.19
C SER A 29 -7.84 -2.69 18.50
N ARG A 30 -9.03 -2.47 19.06
CA ARG A 30 -10.30 -2.93 18.46
C ARG A 30 -10.60 -2.23 17.14
N ASN A 31 -10.42 -0.92 17.05
CA ASN A 31 -10.59 -0.18 15.80
C ASN A 31 -9.61 -0.68 14.73
N ARG A 32 -8.33 -0.88 15.08
CA ARG A 32 -7.32 -1.44 14.18
C ARG A 32 -7.75 -2.81 13.64
N GLN A 33 -8.22 -3.71 14.52
CA GLN A 33 -8.67 -5.05 14.13
C GLN A 33 -9.86 -5.02 13.16
N VAL A 34 -10.89 -4.20 13.46
CA VAL A 34 -12.07 -4.06 12.60
C VAL A 34 -11.69 -3.42 11.26
N SER A 35 -10.83 -2.41 11.28
CA SER A 35 -10.41 -1.69 10.08
C SER A 35 -9.59 -2.58 9.16
N ARG A 36 -8.71 -3.41 9.71
CA ARG A 36 -7.99 -4.46 8.98
C ARG A 36 -8.95 -5.43 8.29
N ALA A 37 -9.96 -5.94 9.01
CA ALA A 37 -10.91 -6.89 8.46
C ALA A 37 -11.73 -6.30 7.30
N ILE A 38 -12.23 -5.08 7.47
CA ILE A 38 -12.97 -4.35 6.42
C ILE A 38 -12.04 -4.04 5.23
N THR A 39 -10.81 -3.59 5.49
CA THR A 39 -9.82 -3.31 4.44
C THR A 39 -9.53 -4.56 3.62
N ALA A 40 -9.30 -5.70 4.28
CA ALA A 40 -9.12 -6.98 3.62
C ALA A 40 -10.32 -7.33 2.74
N TYR A 41 -11.54 -7.27 3.29
CA TYR A 41 -12.76 -7.52 2.53
C TYR A 41 -12.86 -6.62 1.28
N LEU A 42 -12.69 -5.30 1.44
CA LEU A 42 -12.76 -4.35 0.33
C LEU A 42 -11.69 -4.62 -0.72
N SER A 43 -10.45 -4.91 -0.32
CA SER A 43 -9.38 -5.26 -1.25
C SER A 43 -9.70 -6.53 -2.03
N TRP A 44 -10.22 -7.58 -1.38
CA TRP A 44 -10.65 -8.81 -2.07
C TRP A 44 -11.81 -8.56 -3.04
N THR A 45 -12.77 -7.70 -2.70
CA THR A 45 -13.83 -7.32 -3.67
C THR A 45 -13.30 -6.55 -4.88
N GLY A 46 -12.10 -5.95 -4.76
CA GLY A 46 -11.39 -5.27 -5.83
C GLY A 46 -10.41 -6.14 -6.60
N GLU A 47 -10.27 -7.43 -6.27
CA GLU A 47 -9.35 -8.34 -6.95
C GLU A 47 -9.56 -8.34 -8.47
N GLY A 48 -8.48 -8.44 -9.22
CA GLY A 48 -8.51 -8.42 -10.69
C GLY A 48 -8.63 -7.03 -11.30
N ARG A 49 -8.79 -5.97 -10.48
CA ARG A 49 -8.83 -4.58 -10.97
C ARG A 49 -7.44 -3.94 -11.01
N PRO A 50 -7.19 -2.99 -11.94
CA PRO A 50 -5.96 -2.21 -11.94
C PRO A 50 -5.83 -1.31 -10.71
N PHE A 51 -4.63 -1.28 -10.12
CA PHE A 51 -4.27 -0.38 -9.05
C PHE A 51 -4.24 1.07 -9.58
N THR A 52 -5.05 1.95 -8.99
CA THR A 52 -5.26 3.33 -9.46
C THR A 52 -5.22 4.31 -8.29
N PRO A 53 -4.03 4.64 -7.73
CA PRO A 53 -3.92 5.50 -6.55
C PRO A 53 -4.58 6.87 -6.79
N GLY A 54 -5.46 7.28 -5.87
CA GLY A 54 -6.14 8.59 -5.93
C GLY A 54 -7.28 8.69 -6.97
N VAL A 55 -7.57 7.62 -7.72
CA VAL A 55 -8.62 7.60 -8.75
C VAL A 55 -9.57 6.44 -8.47
N ALA A 56 -10.87 6.71 -8.52
CA ALA A 56 -11.89 5.67 -8.46
C ALA A 56 -12.74 5.73 -9.73
N ALA A 57 -13.10 4.57 -10.27
CA ALA A 57 -13.92 4.50 -11.48
C ALA A 57 -15.26 5.23 -11.25
N ARG A 58 -15.64 6.07 -12.22
CA ARG A 58 -16.89 6.87 -12.20
C ARG A 58 -16.97 7.90 -11.06
N GLN A 59 -15.85 8.22 -10.40
CA GLN A 59 -15.76 9.30 -9.42
C GLN A 59 -15.05 10.51 -10.03
N PRO A 60 -15.41 11.75 -9.63
CA PRO A 60 -14.70 12.94 -10.06
C PRO A 60 -13.23 12.89 -9.60
N VAL A 61 -12.33 13.31 -10.48
CA VAL A 61 -10.92 13.54 -10.14
C VAL A 61 -10.75 14.98 -9.72
N PHE A 62 -10.19 15.20 -8.52
CA PHE A 62 -9.99 16.52 -7.97
C PHE A 62 -8.51 16.94 -8.08
N PRO A 63 -8.17 17.98 -8.88
CA PRO A 63 -6.78 18.36 -9.11
C PRO A 63 -5.97 18.63 -7.83
N HIS A 64 -6.57 19.29 -6.84
CA HIS A 64 -5.92 19.56 -5.56
C HIS A 64 -5.60 18.28 -4.77
N ARG A 65 -6.45 17.24 -4.84
CA ARG A 65 -6.17 15.94 -4.21
C ARG A 65 -5.04 15.21 -4.92
N MET A 66 -4.98 15.30 -6.25
CA MET A 66 -3.87 14.74 -7.02
C MET A 66 -2.54 15.46 -6.73
N ALA A 67 -2.56 16.77 -6.51
CA ALA A 67 -1.38 17.51 -6.06
C ALA A 67 -0.91 17.03 -4.68
N ALA A 68 -1.83 16.92 -3.70
CA ALA A 68 -1.51 16.39 -2.38
C ALA A 68 -0.97 14.94 -2.43
N LEU A 69 -1.51 14.10 -3.33
CA LEU A 69 -0.99 12.76 -3.56
C LEU A 69 0.45 12.77 -4.10
N ARG A 70 0.77 13.65 -5.06
CA ARG A 70 2.14 13.79 -5.57
C ARG A 70 3.12 14.24 -4.49
N GLU A 71 2.72 15.18 -3.64
CA GLU A 71 3.53 15.64 -2.51
C GLU A 71 3.77 14.50 -1.49
N SER A 72 2.73 13.71 -1.21
CA SER A 72 2.83 12.53 -0.35
C SER A 72 3.78 11.47 -0.92
N ILE A 73 3.69 11.20 -2.22
CA ILE A 73 4.63 10.33 -2.94
C ILE A 73 6.07 10.86 -2.82
N ALA A 74 6.29 12.17 -2.97
CA ALA A 74 7.61 12.77 -2.85
C ALA A 74 8.21 12.63 -1.44
N ARG A 75 7.39 12.87 -0.39
CA ARG A 75 7.82 12.65 1.00
C ARG A 75 8.12 11.17 1.28
N GLY A 76 7.26 10.27 0.80
CA GLY A 76 7.45 8.83 0.91
C GLY A 76 8.72 8.34 0.22
N ARG A 77 9.01 8.86 -0.98
CA ARG A 77 10.26 8.59 -1.70
C ARG A 77 11.48 8.94 -0.86
N ALA A 78 11.50 10.15 -0.31
CA ALA A 78 12.62 10.61 0.51
C ALA A 78 12.81 9.74 1.76
N HIS A 79 11.74 9.25 2.37
CA HIS A 79 11.83 8.30 3.48
C HIS A 79 12.42 6.96 3.01
N VAL A 80 11.87 6.38 1.95
CA VAL A 80 12.33 5.09 1.41
C VAL A 80 13.79 5.12 0.99
N GLU A 81 14.24 6.20 0.33
CA GLU A 81 15.63 6.35 -0.09
C GLU A 81 16.60 6.36 1.11
N ARG A 82 16.18 6.92 2.25
CA ARG A 82 16.99 6.92 3.47
C ARG A 82 16.96 5.60 4.22
N SER A 83 15.77 5.00 4.36
CA SER A 83 15.54 3.91 5.32
C SER A 83 15.50 2.52 4.69
N CYS A 84 15.25 2.40 3.38
CA CYS A 84 14.99 1.12 2.72
C CYS A 84 16.08 0.74 1.70
N ALA A 85 16.86 1.71 1.20
CA ALA A 85 17.84 1.49 0.12
C ALA A 85 18.91 0.44 0.47
N GLY A 86 19.25 0.27 1.75
CA GLY A 86 20.24 -0.73 2.19
C GLY A 86 19.80 -2.19 1.96
N CYS A 87 18.49 -2.47 1.94
CA CYS A 87 17.95 -3.82 1.74
C CYS A 87 17.21 -3.99 0.41
N HIS A 88 16.74 -2.88 -0.18
CA HIS A 88 15.90 -2.89 -1.37
C HIS A 88 16.53 -2.10 -2.51
N ALA A 89 17.44 -2.74 -3.24
CA ALA A 89 18.08 -2.16 -4.42
C ALA A 89 17.04 -1.72 -5.47
N ASP A 90 17.21 -0.49 -5.96
CA ASP A 90 16.43 0.17 -7.02
C ASP A 90 14.91 0.22 -6.84
N PHE A 91 14.41 -0.24 -5.69
CA PHE A 91 12.99 -0.29 -5.34
C PHE A 91 12.10 -0.95 -6.42
N ALA A 92 12.69 -1.73 -7.32
CA ALA A 92 12.07 -2.18 -8.57
C ALA A 92 10.83 -3.05 -8.32
N ARG A 93 10.87 -3.85 -7.25
CA ARG A 93 9.81 -4.79 -6.88
C ARG A 93 8.71 -4.21 -5.99
N PHE A 94 8.80 -2.94 -5.61
CA PHE A 94 7.82 -2.33 -4.71
C PHE A 94 6.41 -2.40 -5.29
N GLY A 95 6.27 -2.16 -6.60
CA GLY A 95 4.97 -2.26 -7.27
C GLY A 95 4.38 -3.67 -7.28
N GLU A 96 5.22 -4.69 -7.49
CA GLU A 96 4.81 -6.10 -7.43
C GLU A 96 4.32 -6.47 -6.03
N VAL A 97 5.10 -6.10 -5.02
CA VAL A 97 4.81 -6.39 -3.62
C VAL A 97 3.56 -5.66 -3.15
N ALA A 98 3.41 -4.38 -3.50
CA ALA A 98 2.28 -3.57 -3.08
C ALA A 98 0.94 -4.10 -3.60
N ALA A 99 0.94 -4.64 -4.82
CA ALA A 99 -0.25 -5.19 -5.45
C ALA A 99 -0.77 -6.48 -4.77
N THR A 100 0.02 -7.11 -3.89
CA THR A 100 -0.39 -8.34 -3.19
C THR A 100 -0.97 -8.10 -1.79
N PHE A 101 -0.96 -6.84 -1.32
CA PHE A 101 -1.55 -6.49 -0.04
C PHE A 101 -3.07 -6.22 -0.15
N PRO A 102 -3.86 -6.53 0.90
CA PRO A 102 -3.48 -7.23 2.14
C PRO A 102 -3.09 -8.69 1.90
N ARG A 103 -2.19 -9.23 2.74
CA ARG A 103 -1.66 -10.59 2.58
C ARG A 103 -1.76 -11.40 3.86
N VAL A 104 -1.77 -12.73 3.74
CA VAL A 104 -1.66 -13.64 4.87
C VAL A 104 -0.19 -14.02 5.04
N PRO A 105 0.46 -13.72 6.18
CA PRO A 105 1.84 -14.14 6.41
C PRO A 105 1.96 -15.67 6.39
N ARG A 106 3.09 -16.19 5.86
CA ARG A 106 3.34 -17.64 5.71
C ARG A 106 3.17 -18.45 7.00
N ALA A 107 3.37 -17.82 8.16
CA ALA A 107 3.19 -18.46 9.47
C ALA A 107 1.72 -18.67 9.89
N GLY A 108 0.75 -18.43 9.00
CA GLY A 108 -0.68 -18.58 9.30
C GLY A 108 -1.24 -17.50 10.24
N ALA A 109 -0.51 -16.38 10.39
CA ALA A 109 -0.94 -15.25 11.18
C ALA A 109 -2.13 -14.51 10.54
N ALA A 110 -2.76 -13.61 11.30
CA ALA A 110 -3.82 -12.74 10.80
C ALA A 110 -3.41 -12.00 9.53
N VAL A 111 -4.38 -11.67 8.67
CA VAL A 111 -4.19 -10.82 7.49
C VAL A 111 -3.44 -9.56 7.89
N MET A 112 -2.45 -9.17 7.10
CA MET A 112 -1.62 -8.00 7.30
C MET A 112 -1.82 -7.06 6.12
N THR A 113 -2.15 -5.81 6.39
CA THR A 113 -2.23 -4.74 5.38
C THR A 113 -0.84 -4.19 5.07
N LEU A 114 -0.74 -3.30 4.07
CA LEU A 114 0.54 -2.68 3.71
C LEU A 114 1.06 -1.82 4.86
N GLU A 115 0.20 -1.07 5.51
CA GLU A 115 0.50 -0.12 6.57
C GLU A 115 0.98 -0.84 7.83
N GLU A 116 0.37 -1.97 8.15
CA GLU A 116 0.79 -2.79 9.27
C GLU A 116 2.12 -3.50 8.98
N TYR A 117 2.31 -3.93 7.73
CA TYR A 117 3.61 -4.42 7.30
C TYR A 117 4.68 -3.33 7.40
N LEU A 118 4.39 -2.10 6.97
CA LEU A 118 5.32 -0.98 7.06
C LEU A 118 5.62 -0.61 8.52
N GLN A 119 4.63 -0.66 9.40
CA GLN A 119 4.85 -0.46 10.83
C GLN A 119 5.82 -1.50 11.40
N ASP A 120 5.59 -2.78 11.11
CA ASP A 120 6.43 -3.87 11.62
C ASP A 120 7.81 -3.87 10.96
N HIS A 121 7.92 -3.40 9.71
CA HIS A 121 9.14 -3.44 8.92
C HIS A 121 10.04 -2.20 9.08
N THR A 122 9.45 -1.02 9.28
CA THR A 122 10.16 0.26 9.24
C THR A 122 9.91 1.14 10.47
N GLY A 123 8.84 0.89 11.24
CA GLY A 123 8.57 1.57 12.52
C GLY A 123 7.39 2.57 12.56
N PRO A 124 7.08 3.38 11.52
CA PRO A 124 5.97 4.33 11.56
C PRO A 124 4.65 3.66 11.93
N ALA A 125 3.91 4.25 12.86
CA ALA A 125 2.60 3.74 13.24
C ALA A 125 1.67 3.68 12.02
N TRP A 126 0.85 2.62 11.91
CA TRP A 126 -0.02 2.37 10.75
C TRP A 126 -0.98 3.55 10.43
N ASP A 127 -1.37 4.32 11.44
CA ASP A 127 -2.26 5.48 11.34
C ASP A 127 -1.53 6.83 11.23
N SER A 128 -0.20 6.80 11.16
CA SER A 128 0.62 8.00 11.03
C SER A 128 0.59 8.58 9.60
N PRO A 129 0.80 9.91 9.46
CA PRO A 129 1.02 10.53 8.15
C PRO A 129 2.24 9.96 7.42
N GLU A 130 3.28 9.57 8.14
CA GLU A 130 4.49 9.00 7.56
C GLU A 130 4.23 7.63 6.93
N ALA A 131 3.44 6.76 7.57
CA ALA A 131 3.00 5.51 6.98
C ALA A 131 2.19 5.74 5.68
N ALA A 132 1.34 6.77 5.65
CA ALA A 132 0.60 7.15 4.44
C ALA A 132 1.52 7.63 3.31
N ASP A 133 2.53 8.45 3.61
CA ASP A 133 3.49 8.93 2.62
C ASP A 133 4.30 7.76 2.02
N ILE A 134 4.81 6.85 2.86
CA ILE A 134 5.53 5.65 2.40
C ILE A 134 4.60 4.76 1.55
N ALA A 135 3.39 4.49 2.03
CA ALA A 135 2.41 3.68 1.29
C ALA A 135 2.03 4.33 -0.04
N ALA A 136 1.88 5.66 -0.11
CA ALA A 136 1.60 6.38 -1.35
C ALA A 136 2.72 6.18 -2.37
N PHE A 137 3.99 6.30 -1.96
CA PHE A 137 5.12 6.04 -2.85
C PHE A 137 5.19 4.58 -3.33
N VAL A 138 5.03 3.62 -2.41
CA VAL A 138 5.07 2.19 -2.71
C VAL A 138 3.93 1.80 -3.67
N THR A 139 2.72 2.29 -3.44
CA THR A 139 1.55 2.00 -4.28
C THR A 139 1.52 2.76 -5.59
N ALA A 140 2.15 3.93 -5.69
CA ALA A 140 2.35 4.61 -6.98
C ALA A 140 3.16 3.74 -7.96
N ARG A 141 4.10 2.93 -7.46
CA ARG A 141 4.85 1.95 -8.26
C ARG A 141 4.00 0.76 -8.71
N ALA A 142 2.84 0.54 -8.10
CA ALA A 142 1.88 -0.48 -8.48
C ALA A 142 0.84 0.01 -9.50
N GLN A 143 0.87 1.29 -9.88
CA GLN A 143 -0.12 1.86 -10.80
C GLN A 143 -0.23 1.02 -12.09
N GLY A 144 -1.47 0.66 -12.45
CA GLY A 144 -1.77 -0.16 -13.62
C GLY A 144 -1.57 -1.67 -13.42
N ARG A 145 -0.88 -2.12 -12.37
CA ARG A 145 -0.79 -3.54 -12.02
C ARG A 145 -2.12 -4.05 -11.49
N ILE A 146 -2.36 -5.34 -11.63
CA ILE A 146 -3.57 -5.99 -11.13
C ILE A 146 -3.48 -6.18 -9.61
N LEU A 147 -4.50 -5.73 -8.88
CA LEU A 147 -4.65 -6.00 -7.46
C LEU A 147 -4.91 -7.49 -7.24
N GLN A 148 -4.08 -8.14 -6.44
CA GLN A 148 -4.12 -9.57 -6.15
C GLN A 148 -3.91 -9.81 -4.65
N PRO A 149 -4.89 -9.49 -3.79
CA PRO A 149 -4.75 -9.62 -2.34
C PRO A 149 -4.44 -11.07 -1.96
N GLY A 150 -3.44 -11.27 -1.11
CA GLY A 150 -2.97 -12.60 -0.72
C GLY A 150 -2.11 -13.30 -1.78
N GLY A 151 -1.86 -12.66 -2.92
CA GLY A 151 -0.99 -13.19 -3.97
C GLY A 151 0.43 -13.44 -3.48
N THR A 152 1.05 -14.50 -3.99
CA THR A 152 2.49 -14.74 -3.83
C THR A 152 3.24 -13.98 -4.91
N LEU A 153 4.39 -13.41 -4.58
CA LEU A 153 5.31 -12.93 -5.62
C LEU A 153 5.71 -14.15 -6.45
N GLN A 154 5.26 -14.21 -7.71
CA GLN A 154 5.83 -15.19 -8.62
C GLN A 154 7.32 -14.84 -8.80
N PRO A 155 8.24 -15.82 -8.68
CA PRO A 155 9.60 -15.61 -9.14
C PRO A 155 9.54 -15.23 -10.62
N GLN A 156 10.29 -14.21 -11.03
CA GLN A 156 10.41 -13.89 -12.45
C GLN A 156 10.89 -15.17 -13.15
N GLN A 157 10.15 -15.62 -14.15
CA GLN A 157 10.79 -16.51 -15.13
C GLN A 157 11.92 -15.71 -15.76
N PRO A 158 13.15 -16.24 -15.83
CA PRO A 158 14.21 -15.58 -16.57
C PRO A 158 13.65 -15.29 -17.96
N THR A 159 13.78 -14.04 -18.40
CA THR A 159 13.46 -13.68 -19.78
C THR A 159 14.33 -14.57 -20.67
N GLU A 160 13.69 -15.45 -21.45
CA GLU A 160 14.36 -16.14 -22.56
C GLU A 160 15.00 -15.07 -23.44
N GLY A 161 16.32 -14.94 -23.37
CA GLY A 161 17.06 -13.87 -24.05
C GLY A 161 18.47 -13.63 -23.55
N ASP A 162 18.84 -14.09 -22.34
CA ASP A 162 20.20 -13.90 -21.79
C ASP A 162 21.02 -15.21 -21.79
N SER A 163 20.72 -16.07 -22.76
CA SER A 163 21.51 -17.27 -23.06
C SER A 163 21.94 -17.21 -24.52
N ASP A 164 22.79 -16.24 -24.84
CA ASP A 164 23.73 -16.36 -25.94
C ASP A 164 25.00 -15.56 -25.62
N GLU A 165 26.14 -16.14 -25.99
CA GLU A 165 27.52 -15.64 -25.87
C GLU A 165 28.22 -15.72 -24.51
N LEU A 166 28.55 -16.96 -24.10
CA LEU A 166 29.94 -17.26 -23.70
C LEU A 166 30.39 -18.55 -24.39
N ALA A 167 30.84 -18.38 -25.64
CA ALA A 167 31.65 -19.35 -26.36
C ALA A 167 32.80 -18.62 -27.06
N ILE A 168 33.78 -18.14 -26.29
CA ILE A 168 35.22 -18.11 -26.66
C ILE A 168 36.03 -18.35 -25.38
#